data_AF-A0A946K883-F1
#
_entry.id   AF-A0A946K883-F1
#
_cell.length_a   1.000
_cell.length_b   1.000
_cell.length_c   1.000
_cell.angle_alpha   90.00
_cell.angle_beta   90.00
_cell.angle_gamma   90.00
#
_symmetry.space_group_name_H-M   'P 1'
#
loop_
_entity.id
_entity.type
_entity.pdbx_description
1 polymer ?
#
loop_
_entity_poly.entity_id
_entity_poly.type
_entity_poly.pdbx_seq_one_letter_code
_entity_poly.pdbx_strand_id
1 'polypeptide(L)'
;MNFYRFSLLLFVLAVFFCMKNSLFATPLAHTEAGESEQQSVGNNLECKNIVVESVSVVPIAVVVSAQSEQQKPSHPAVNATDGDLVTRWCGDGPDMPNWFQLEFQEAVTISGVELAWEIQGDWMQYTIETSPDGQRWTVSTDASKNTQAGVRRERCDAKVVRFLRVKVLRQQRGMWPSLREIRLFDGGGNLLPLNIEHVTQMAFEVDVARLQTEGNSVPRVHRLTPAEEKELLAEVAVPEGFAVTLFAPWQMANYPTYLAAAPNGDLYVSSDGNGSIGRQPHRGRVLRLRDIDNDGRADEVTEFIPDIDSPRGIVWDHDRLYVLHPPHIDAFVDADHDGIAESSQRLISNIAFGFDERPADHTTNGLEMGVDGWLYVACGDFGFMEATGTDGRTLQMRGGGVVRFRPDGSGLEIYSDGTRNIYGIAVSPMLDLFARDNTNDGGGWNVRLHHLSGLEDHGYPR
;
A
#
# COMPACT_ATOMS: atom_id res chain seq x y z
N MET A 1 -44.16 -5.39 1.03
CA MET A 1 -43.91 -4.25 0.13
C MET A 1 -43.45 -3.10 1.02
N ASN A 2 -42.27 -2.54 0.74
CA ASN A 2 -41.52 -1.50 1.47
C ASN A 2 -40.63 -1.99 2.63
N PHE A 3 -39.40 -2.35 2.26
CA PHE A 3 -38.26 -2.52 3.18
C PHE A 3 -37.52 -1.18 3.37
N TYR A 4 -36.98 -1.04 4.57
CA TYR A 4 -36.31 0.10 5.18
C TYR A 4 -35.24 0.78 4.31
N ARG A 5 -35.34 2.12 4.17
CA ARG A 5 -34.18 2.99 3.88
C ARG A 5 -33.41 3.18 5.19
N PHE A 6 -32.32 2.45 5.38
CA PHE A 6 -31.29 2.84 6.34
C PHE A 6 -30.46 3.96 5.70
N SER A 7 -30.45 5.13 6.33
CA SER A 7 -29.49 6.18 6.00
C SER A 7 -28.14 5.73 6.53
N LEU A 8 -27.19 5.51 5.62
CA LEU A 8 -25.81 5.20 5.94
C LEU A 8 -25.21 6.44 6.62
N LEU A 9 -24.91 6.34 7.91
CA LEU A 9 -24.24 7.41 8.65
C LEU A 9 -22.79 7.50 8.13
N LEU A 10 -22.48 8.58 7.43
CA LEU A 10 -21.15 8.85 6.90
C LEU A 10 -20.18 9.05 8.09
N PHE A 11 -19.21 8.15 8.27
CA PHE A 11 -18.09 8.39 9.16
C PHE A 11 -17.09 9.32 8.45
N VAL A 12 -17.04 10.58 8.87
CA VAL A 12 -15.96 11.50 8.50
C VAL A 12 -14.86 11.35 9.56
N LEU A 13 -13.85 10.53 9.28
CA LEU A 13 -12.64 10.46 10.09
C LEU A 13 -11.62 11.42 9.48
N ALA A 14 -11.27 12.48 10.19
CA ALA A 14 -10.28 13.45 9.75
C ALA A 14 -8.87 12.96 10.08
N VAL A 15 -8.05 12.69 9.07
CA VAL A 15 -6.60 12.52 9.23
C VAL A 15 -5.95 13.90 9.14
N PHE A 16 -5.28 14.32 10.21
CA PHE A 16 -4.61 15.61 10.28
C PHE A 16 -3.16 15.48 9.79
N PHE A 17 -2.84 16.03 8.62
CA PHE A 17 -1.45 16.30 8.23
C PHE A 17 -1.07 17.72 8.67
N CYS A 18 -0.14 17.83 9.63
CA CYS A 18 0.50 19.11 9.97
C CYS A 18 1.89 19.17 9.33
N MET A 19 1.98 19.63 8.08
CA MET A 19 3.26 20.06 7.51
C MET A 19 3.58 21.48 8.01
N LYS A 20 4.41 21.59 9.05
CA LYS A 20 5.14 22.83 9.31
C LYS A 20 6.48 22.75 8.61
N ASN A 21 6.65 23.57 7.58
CA ASN A 21 7.96 23.85 7.01
C ASN A 21 8.34 25.32 7.23
N SER A 22 9.65 25.52 7.31
CA SER A 22 10.41 26.77 7.27
C SER A 22 10.62 27.50 8.60
N LEU A 23 11.86 27.44 9.10
CA LEU A 23 12.76 28.60 9.09
C LEU A 23 14.23 28.16 9.18
N PHE A 24 15.02 28.71 8.26
CA PHE A 24 16.47 28.57 8.11
C PHE A 24 17.22 29.13 9.32
N ALA A 25 18.32 28.47 9.71
CA ALA A 25 19.44 29.13 10.39
C ALA A 25 20.77 28.55 9.86
N THR A 26 21.57 29.45 9.29
CA THR A 26 22.91 29.31 8.73
C THR A 26 23.95 28.75 9.72
N PRO A 27 24.97 28.00 9.26
CA PRO A 27 26.13 27.71 10.09
C PRO A 27 27.14 28.88 10.03
N LEU A 28 27.57 29.32 11.21
CA LEU A 28 28.65 30.28 11.43
C LEU A 28 30.00 29.66 11.02
N ALA A 29 30.76 30.40 10.23
CA ALA A 29 32.16 30.13 9.93
C ALA A 29 33.02 30.38 11.17
N HIS A 30 33.85 29.39 11.53
CA HIS A 30 35.02 29.59 12.39
C HIS A 30 36.28 29.36 11.54
N THR A 31 37.00 30.45 11.30
CA THR A 31 38.40 30.48 10.88
C THR A 31 39.29 30.02 12.03
N GLU A 32 40.21 29.10 11.76
CA GLU A 32 41.51 29.06 12.43
C GLU A 32 42.60 28.56 11.47
N ALA A 33 43.70 29.31 11.45
CA ALA A 33 44.87 29.11 10.63
C ALA A 33 45.85 28.13 11.29
N GLY A 34 46.62 27.39 10.48
CA GLY A 34 47.73 26.58 10.97
C GLY A 34 48.55 26.02 9.81
N GLU A 35 49.73 26.61 9.63
CA GLU A 35 50.73 26.34 8.59
C GLU A 35 51.31 24.91 8.63
N SER A 36 51.68 24.37 7.48
CA SER A 36 53.10 24.03 7.19
C SER A 36 53.26 23.48 5.78
N GLU A 37 54.13 24.16 5.02
CA GLU A 37 54.66 23.73 3.73
C GLU A 37 55.61 22.53 3.90
N GLN A 38 55.49 21.54 3.00
CA GLN A 38 56.63 20.75 2.56
C GLN A 38 56.58 20.58 1.04
N GLN A 39 57.49 21.29 0.35
CA GLN A 39 57.85 21.06 -1.04
C GLN A 39 58.58 19.73 -1.19
N SER A 40 58.21 18.92 -2.17
CA SER A 40 59.18 18.12 -2.93
C SER A 40 58.76 17.99 -4.40
N VAL A 41 59.78 17.95 -5.24
CA VAL A 41 59.82 18.24 -6.68
C VAL A 41 59.50 16.99 -7.50
N GLY A 42 58.84 17.14 -8.67
CA GLY A 42 59.11 16.23 -9.78
C GLY A 42 58.03 16.05 -10.85
N ASN A 43 58.32 16.62 -12.03
CA ASN A 43 57.93 16.19 -13.37
C ASN A 43 56.64 16.75 -14.00
N ASN A 44 56.87 17.76 -14.84
CA ASN A 44 56.00 18.22 -15.91
C ASN A 44 55.67 17.08 -16.88
N LEU A 45 54.44 16.58 -16.78
CA LEU A 45 53.71 16.03 -17.92
C LEU A 45 52.54 17.00 -18.15
N GLU A 46 52.62 17.83 -19.20
CA GLU A 46 51.44 18.54 -19.71
C GLU A 46 50.49 17.50 -20.32
N CYS A 47 49.67 16.89 -19.47
CA CYS A 47 48.38 16.37 -19.92
C CYS A 47 47.47 17.58 -20.10
N LYS A 48 47.20 17.96 -21.34
CA LYS A 48 46.01 18.74 -21.66
C LYS A 48 44.81 17.95 -21.13
N ASN A 49 44.32 18.31 -19.95
CA ASN A 49 43.04 17.84 -19.45
C ASN A 49 41.98 18.29 -20.45
N ILE A 50 41.61 17.38 -21.35
CA ILE A 50 40.30 17.41 -21.99
C ILE A 50 39.33 17.17 -20.83
N VAL A 51 38.73 18.25 -20.32
CA VAL A 51 37.56 18.14 -19.47
C VAL A 51 36.47 17.56 -20.37
N VAL A 52 36.30 16.25 -20.33
CA VAL A 52 35.04 15.64 -20.74
C VAL A 52 34.10 15.96 -19.60
N GLU A 53 33.30 17.01 -19.77
CA GLU A 53 32.13 17.22 -18.92
C GLU A 53 31.27 15.96 -19.05
N SER A 54 31.32 15.09 -18.05
CA SER A 54 30.39 13.99 -17.93
C SER A 54 29.01 14.59 -17.72
N VAL A 55 28.23 14.68 -18.79
CA VAL A 55 26.80 14.96 -18.68
C VAL A 55 26.22 13.84 -17.82
N SER A 56 25.83 14.18 -16.58
CA SER A 56 25.10 13.27 -15.72
C SER A 56 23.74 13.02 -16.36
N VAL A 57 23.57 11.90 -17.04
CA VAL A 57 22.28 11.49 -17.56
C VAL A 57 21.45 11.05 -16.36
N VAL A 58 20.37 11.77 -16.07
CA VAL A 58 19.44 11.41 -15.00
C VAL A 58 18.68 10.16 -15.45
N PRO A 59 18.73 9.05 -14.68
CA PRO A 59 17.95 7.86 -14.95
C PRO A 59 16.45 8.15 -14.99
N ILE A 60 15.72 7.51 -15.91
CA ILE A 60 14.29 7.72 -16.11
C ILE A 60 13.51 6.72 -15.27
N ALA A 61 12.74 7.24 -14.32
CA ALA A 61 11.84 6.45 -13.49
C ALA A 61 10.80 5.72 -14.34
N VAL A 62 10.76 4.39 -14.20
CA VAL A 62 9.85 3.51 -14.93
C VAL A 62 9.23 2.46 -14.02
N VAL A 63 7.94 2.21 -14.23
CA VAL A 63 7.18 1.11 -13.65
C VAL A 63 7.05 0.01 -14.69
N VAL A 64 7.29 -1.24 -14.28
CA VAL A 64 7.30 -2.40 -15.17
C VAL A 64 6.16 -3.34 -14.80
N SER A 65 5.42 -3.83 -15.81
CA SER A 65 4.35 -4.80 -15.64
C SER A 65 4.27 -5.76 -16.84
N ALA A 66 3.59 -6.89 -16.66
CA ALA A 66 3.29 -7.84 -17.72
C ALA A 66 1.87 -8.40 -17.57
N GLN A 67 1.33 -9.00 -18.64
CA GLN A 67 0.02 -9.63 -18.62
C GLN A 67 -0.01 -10.84 -17.67
N SER A 68 1.10 -11.58 -17.59
CA SER A 68 1.29 -12.70 -16.68
C SER A 68 2.78 -12.94 -16.44
N GLU A 69 3.10 -13.67 -15.37
CA GLU A 69 4.47 -13.97 -14.95
C GLU A 69 4.59 -15.38 -14.37
N GLN A 70 5.61 -16.13 -14.79
CA GLN A 70 5.89 -17.46 -14.25
C GLN A 70 6.33 -17.33 -12.79
N GLN A 71 5.60 -18.01 -11.89
CA GLN A 71 5.84 -17.94 -10.45
C GLN A 71 6.90 -18.95 -9.96
N LYS A 72 7.04 -20.11 -10.63
CA LYS A 72 7.97 -21.18 -10.22
C LYS A 72 8.67 -21.84 -11.42
N PRO A 73 10.00 -21.71 -11.55
CA PRO A 73 10.84 -20.69 -10.90
C PRO A 73 10.37 -19.27 -11.25
N SER A 74 10.60 -18.31 -10.35
CA SER A 74 10.13 -16.93 -10.53
C SER A 74 10.88 -16.22 -11.66
N HIS A 75 10.14 -15.59 -12.56
CA HIS A 75 10.66 -14.83 -13.71
C HIS A 75 9.85 -13.54 -13.94
N PRO A 76 9.94 -12.57 -13.01
CA PRO A 76 9.10 -11.37 -13.03
C PRO A 76 9.46 -10.42 -14.18
N ALA A 77 8.56 -9.48 -14.50
CA ALA A 77 8.74 -8.53 -15.59
C ALA A 77 10.02 -7.69 -15.43
N VAL A 78 10.39 -7.30 -14.21
CA VAL A 78 11.58 -6.47 -13.95
C VAL A 78 12.89 -7.07 -14.44
N ASN A 79 12.98 -8.40 -14.52
CA ASN A 79 14.15 -9.09 -15.06
C ASN A 79 14.38 -8.79 -16.56
N ALA A 80 13.41 -8.23 -17.26
CA ALA A 80 13.62 -7.77 -18.64
C ALA A 80 14.27 -6.38 -18.71
N THR A 81 14.57 -5.74 -17.58
CA THR A 81 15.09 -4.36 -17.52
C THR A 81 16.25 -4.18 -16.55
N ASP A 82 16.76 -5.27 -15.97
CA ASP A 82 17.78 -5.26 -14.92
C ASP A 82 19.23 -5.17 -15.45
N GLY A 83 19.41 -5.23 -16.76
CA GLY A 83 20.73 -5.22 -17.39
C GLY A 83 21.42 -6.60 -17.42
N ASP A 84 20.80 -7.66 -16.88
CA ASP A 84 21.36 -9.00 -16.80
C ASP A 84 20.74 -9.95 -17.86
N LEU A 85 21.54 -10.30 -18.86
CA LEU A 85 21.11 -11.25 -19.90
C LEU A 85 20.94 -12.70 -19.39
N VAL A 86 21.22 -12.99 -18.12
CA VAL A 86 21.02 -14.30 -17.46
C VAL A 86 19.63 -14.42 -16.83
N THR A 87 19.01 -13.33 -16.38
CA THR A 87 17.63 -13.31 -15.86
C THR A 87 16.65 -13.13 -17.02
N ARG A 88 15.34 -13.29 -16.77
CA ARG A 88 14.28 -13.06 -17.77
C ARG A 88 12.94 -12.78 -17.13
N TRP A 89 12.11 -12.01 -17.82
CA TRP A 89 10.67 -12.12 -17.72
C TRP A 89 10.20 -13.38 -18.47
N CYS A 90 9.22 -14.09 -17.91
CA CYS A 90 8.53 -15.19 -18.56
C CYS A 90 7.04 -15.07 -18.27
N GLY A 91 6.18 -15.06 -19.28
CA GLY A 91 4.72 -15.09 -19.06
C GLY A 91 4.27 -16.41 -18.45
N ASP A 92 3.16 -16.42 -17.72
CA ASP A 92 2.60 -17.63 -17.14
C ASP A 92 1.78 -18.41 -18.18
N GLY A 93 2.43 -19.35 -18.87
CA GLY A 93 1.81 -20.17 -19.91
C GLY A 93 2.16 -19.78 -21.35
N PRO A 94 1.77 -20.65 -22.32
CA PRO A 94 2.05 -20.44 -23.75
C PRO A 94 1.01 -19.57 -24.46
N ASP A 95 -0.03 -19.10 -23.76
CA ASP A 95 -1.16 -18.40 -24.37
C ASP A 95 -0.71 -17.04 -24.95
N MET A 96 -1.18 -16.77 -26.17
CA MET A 96 -0.87 -15.55 -26.92
C MET A 96 -2.17 -14.93 -27.46
N PRO A 97 -2.28 -13.59 -27.53
CA PRO A 97 -1.21 -12.64 -27.22
C PRO A 97 -0.95 -12.50 -25.72
N ASN A 98 0.29 -12.15 -25.40
CA ASN A 98 0.75 -11.81 -24.06
C ASN A 98 1.54 -10.49 -24.17
N TRP A 99 1.67 -9.71 -23.10
CA TRP A 99 2.35 -8.42 -23.17
C TRP A 99 3.25 -8.14 -21.97
N PHE A 100 4.28 -7.35 -22.24
CA PHE A 100 5.18 -6.70 -21.29
C PHE A 100 5.07 -5.18 -21.48
N GLN A 101 5.10 -4.39 -20.42
CA GLN A 101 4.85 -2.95 -20.46
C GLN A 101 5.79 -2.17 -19.55
N LEU A 102 6.16 -0.98 -20.04
CA LEU A 102 6.85 0.07 -19.32
C LEU A 102 5.94 1.29 -19.20
N GLU A 103 5.83 1.85 -18.02
CA GLU A 103 5.18 3.13 -17.75
C GLU A 103 6.21 4.12 -17.22
N PHE A 104 6.37 5.26 -17.89
CA PHE A 104 7.32 6.30 -17.53
C PHE A 104 6.63 7.36 -16.68
N GLN A 105 7.26 7.82 -15.59
CA GLN A 105 6.70 8.91 -14.77
C GLN A 105 6.64 10.26 -15.49
N GLU A 106 7.43 10.45 -16.54
CA GLU A 106 7.33 11.60 -17.43
C GLU A 106 7.29 11.11 -18.87
N ALA A 107 6.64 11.87 -19.75
CA ALA A 107 6.58 11.50 -21.16
C ALA A 107 7.97 11.57 -21.79
N VAL A 108 8.40 10.47 -22.41
CA VAL A 108 9.71 10.36 -23.06
C VAL A 108 9.60 10.33 -24.57
N THR A 109 10.70 10.70 -25.25
CA THR A 109 10.88 10.41 -26.68
C THR A 109 11.72 9.15 -26.83
N ILE A 110 11.16 8.19 -27.56
CA ILE A 110 11.81 6.94 -27.95
C ILE A 110 12.05 7.02 -29.46
N SER A 111 13.22 6.57 -29.91
CA SER A 111 13.57 6.42 -31.34
C SER A 111 13.77 4.96 -31.74
N GLY A 112 14.05 4.10 -30.76
CA GLY A 112 14.36 2.70 -30.99
C GLY A 112 14.22 1.85 -29.76
N VAL A 113 14.03 0.55 -29.99
CA VAL A 113 13.86 -0.48 -28.98
C VAL A 113 14.73 -1.68 -29.37
N GLU A 114 15.55 -2.16 -28.46
CA GLU A 114 16.30 -3.41 -28.60
C GLU A 114 15.68 -4.47 -27.68
N LEU A 115 15.42 -5.66 -28.22
CA LEU A 115 14.77 -6.78 -27.54
C LEU A 115 15.66 -8.01 -27.62
N ALA A 116 16.05 -8.55 -26.46
CA ALA A 116 16.76 -9.82 -26.34
C ALA A 116 15.81 -10.90 -25.85
N TRP A 117 15.44 -11.83 -26.72
CA TRP A 117 14.59 -12.96 -26.36
C TRP A 117 15.39 -14.08 -25.69
N GLU A 118 14.72 -14.93 -24.89
CA GLU A 118 15.38 -16.06 -24.21
C GLU A 118 16.10 -17.00 -25.19
N ILE A 119 15.42 -17.43 -26.25
CA ILE A 119 15.94 -18.40 -27.21
C ILE A 119 16.45 -17.66 -28.44
N GLN A 120 17.74 -17.35 -28.45
CA GLN A 120 18.41 -16.62 -29.54
C GLN A 120 18.25 -17.27 -30.93
N GLY A 121 18.01 -18.58 -31.00
CA GLY A 121 17.81 -19.31 -32.26
C GLY A 121 16.38 -19.32 -32.80
N ASP A 122 15.42 -18.80 -32.03
CA ASP A 122 14.00 -18.78 -32.40
C ASP A 122 13.55 -17.36 -32.74
N TRP A 123 12.61 -17.23 -33.68
CA TRP A 123 11.94 -15.95 -33.94
C TRP A 123 10.77 -15.70 -32.98
N MET A 124 10.48 -14.42 -32.78
CA MET A 124 9.30 -13.93 -32.05
C MET A 124 8.51 -12.97 -32.94
N GLN A 125 7.18 -13.09 -32.94
CA GLN A 125 6.27 -12.14 -33.59
C GLN A 125 5.62 -11.28 -32.53
N TYR A 126 5.67 -9.96 -32.70
CA TYR A 126 5.22 -8.99 -31.70
C TYR A 126 4.86 -7.64 -32.33
N THR A 127 4.16 -6.80 -31.57
CA THR A 127 4.04 -5.36 -31.84
C THR A 127 4.70 -4.56 -30.72
N ILE A 128 5.24 -3.40 -31.06
CA ILE A 128 5.64 -2.38 -30.08
C ILE A 128 4.59 -1.28 -30.17
N GLU A 129 3.86 -1.08 -29.09
CA GLU A 129 2.76 -0.14 -28.97
C GLU A 129 3.16 0.97 -28.00
N THR A 130 2.81 2.22 -28.30
CA THR A 130 3.08 3.37 -27.44
C THR A 130 1.81 4.14 -27.17
N SER A 131 1.74 4.76 -25.99
CA SER A 131 0.59 5.58 -25.59
C SER A 131 1.03 6.77 -24.72
N PRO A 132 0.39 7.94 -24.87
CA PRO A 132 0.56 9.06 -23.95
C PRO A 132 -0.32 8.95 -22.69
N ASP A 133 -1.34 8.08 -22.68
CA ASP A 133 -2.41 8.08 -21.67
C ASP A 133 -2.82 6.67 -21.18
N GLY A 134 -2.24 5.60 -21.73
CA GLY A 134 -2.53 4.21 -21.38
C GLY A 134 -3.85 3.69 -21.96
N GLN A 135 -4.65 4.55 -22.60
CA GLN A 135 -5.96 4.22 -23.18
C GLN A 135 -5.90 4.15 -24.70
N ARG A 136 -5.20 5.11 -25.33
CA ARG A 136 -5.06 5.22 -26.78
C ARG A 136 -3.69 4.73 -27.21
N TRP A 137 -3.66 3.61 -27.91
CA TRP A 137 -2.44 2.93 -28.30
C TRP A 137 -2.15 3.12 -29.79
N THR A 138 -0.90 3.43 -30.11
CA THR A 138 -0.38 3.48 -31.47
C THR A 138 0.66 2.40 -31.65
N VAL A 139 0.49 1.55 -32.66
CA VAL A 139 1.53 0.57 -33.05
C VAL A 139 2.69 1.34 -33.67
N SER A 140 3.79 1.46 -32.92
CA SER A 140 5.01 2.12 -33.40
C SER A 140 5.87 1.18 -34.25
N THR A 141 5.81 -0.13 -33.99
CA THR A 141 6.50 -1.15 -34.77
C THR A 141 5.60 -2.38 -34.90
N ASP A 142 5.43 -2.87 -36.13
CA ASP A 142 4.72 -4.11 -36.41
C ASP A 142 5.69 -5.20 -36.88
N ALA A 143 6.03 -6.11 -35.97
CA ALA A 143 6.84 -7.30 -36.22
C ALA A 143 5.97 -8.59 -36.21
N SER A 144 4.66 -8.47 -36.48
CA SER A 144 3.71 -9.60 -36.46
C SER A 144 4.02 -10.70 -37.47
N LYS A 145 4.85 -10.41 -38.48
CA LYS A 145 5.31 -11.36 -39.50
C LYS A 145 6.80 -11.69 -39.39
N ASN A 146 7.45 -11.34 -38.28
CA ASN A 146 8.86 -11.62 -38.10
C ASN A 146 9.15 -13.13 -38.13
N THR A 147 10.24 -13.49 -38.81
CA THR A 147 10.78 -14.86 -38.90
C THR A 147 12.29 -14.89 -38.64
N GLN A 148 12.88 -13.76 -38.23
CA GLN A 148 14.29 -13.63 -37.90
C GLN A 148 14.50 -13.82 -36.40
N ALA A 149 15.50 -14.64 -36.06
CA ALA A 149 15.90 -14.91 -34.69
C ALA A 149 16.95 -13.89 -34.18
N GLY A 150 17.35 -14.04 -32.92
CA GLY A 150 18.36 -13.23 -32.26
C GLY A 150 17.84 -11.91 -31.69
N VAL A 151 18.76 -11.09 -31.18
CA VAL A 151 18.47 -9.75 -30.68
C VAL A 151 17.89 -8.87 -31.79
N ARG A 152 16.79 -8.19 -31.49
CA ARG A 152 16.05 -7.37 -32.43
C ARG A 152 16.21 -5.91 -32.09
N ARG A 153 16.71 -5.09 -33.02
CA ARG A 153 16.73 -3.63 -32.88
C ARG A 153 15.72 -3.03 -33.82
N GLU A 154 14.64 -2.55 -33.24
CA GLU A 154 13.49 -2.00 -33.93
C GLU A 154 13.49 -0.47 -33.88
N ARG A 155 12.99 0.15 -34.94
CA ARG A 155 12.78 1.60 -34.99
C ARG A 155 11.42 1.95 -34.40
N CYS A 156 11.40 2.93 -33.51
CA CYS A 156 10.20 3.38 -32.80
C CYS A 156 10.26 4.91 -32.70
N ASP A 157 9.75 5.65 -33.69
CA ASP A 157 9.83 7.12 -33.70
C ASP A 157 8.65 7.76 -32.93
N ALA A 158 8.63 7.63 -31.60
CA ALA A 158 7.53 8.09 -30.75
C ALA A 158 7.98 9.19 -29.78
N LYS A 159 7.32 10.36 -29.80
CA LYS A 159 7.80 11.57 -29.09
C LYS A 159 7.21 11.80 -27.70
N VAL A 160 5.97 11.36 -27.48
CA VAL A 160 5.23 11.57 -26.24
C VAL A 160 4.77 10.21 -25.74
N VAL A 161 5.71 9.49 -25.14
CA VAL A 161 5.49 8.12 -24.67
C VAL A 161 5.43 8.13 -23.15
N ARG A 162 4.23 7.88 -22.61
CA ARG A 162 4.02 7.57 -21.20
C ARG A 162 3.98 6.07 -20.95
N PHE A 163 3.56 5.30 -21.95
CA PHE A 163 3.47 3.85 -21.89
C PHE A 163 4.07 3.24 -23.15
N LEU A 164 4.89 2.21 -22.99
CA LEU A 164 5.37 1.35 -24.06
C LEU A 164 5.00 -0.10 -23.76
N ARG A 165 4.41 -0.79 -24.72
CA ARG A 165 4.01 -2.19 -24.59
C ARG A 165 4.62 -3.03 -25.70
N VAL A 166 5.30 -4.12 -25.32
CA VAL A 166 5.70 -5.19 -26.23
C VAL A 166 4.65 -6.28 -26.16
N LYS A 167 3.81 -6.38 -27.19
CA LYS A 167 2.76 -7.38 -27.27
C LYS A 167 3.25 -8.55 -28.11
N VAL A 168 3.56 -9.66 -27.44
CA VAL A 168 3.96 -10.91 -28.08
C VAL A 168 2.74 -11.59 -28.67
N LEU A 169 2.82 -11.90 -29.96
CA LEU A 169 1.73 -12.50 -30.74
C LEU A 169 1.97 -13.99 -31.00
N ARG A 170 3.23 -14.38 -31.18
CA ARG A 170 3.59 -15.76 -31.46
C ARG A 170 5.08 -16.03 -31.20
N GLN A 171 5.35 -17.21 -30.64
CA GLN A 171 6.68 -17.80 -30.51
C GLN A 171 6.82 -19.00 -31.45
N GLN A 172 7.98 -19.19 -32.07
CA GLN A 172 8.22 -20.20 -33.12
C GLN A 172 7.82 -21.64 -32.74
N ARG A 173 8.14 -22.06 -31.52
CA ARG A 173 7.88 -23.41 -30.97
C ARG A 173 6.60 -23.47 -30.14
N GLY A 174 5.89 -22.36 -29.97
CA GLY A 174 4.72 -22.27 -29.08
C GLY A 174 5.08 -22.35 -27.59
N MET A 175 6.32 -21.98 -27.24
CA MET A 175 6.75 -21.84 -25.85
C MET A 175 6.24 -20.54 -25.24
N TRP A 176 6.44 -20.39 -23.93
CA TRP A 176 6.02 -19.22 -23.16
C TRP A 176 6.72 -17.95 -23.67
N PRO A 177 6.07 -16.78 -23.66
CA PRO A 177 6.72 -15.52 -24.02
C PRO A 177 7.81 -15.22 -23.00
N SER A 178 9.02 -14.92 -23.46
CA SER A 178 10.15 -14.76 -22.55
C SER A 178 11.21 -13.80 -23.08
N LEU A 179 11.44 -12.73 -22.32
CA LEU A 179 12.30 -11.61 -22.68
C LEU A 179 13.41 -11.50 -21.64
N ARG A 180 14.67 -11.55 -22.10
CA ARG A 180 15.87 -11.34 -21.29
C ARG A 180 16.10 -9.87 -21.01
N GLU A 181 15.91 -9.02 -22.02
CA GLU A 181 16.21 -7.60 -21.89
C GLU A 181 15.42 -6.77 -22.91
N ILE A 182 15.00 -5.58 -22.49
CA ILE A 182 14.59 -4.47 -23.34
C ILE A 182 15.46 -3.24 -23.08
N ARG A 183 15.94 -2.62 -24.16
CA ARG A 183 16.68 -1.35 -24.10
C ARG A 183 16.02 -0.31 -25.00
N LEU A 184 15.92 0.92 -24.50
CA LEU A 184 15.28 2.01 -25.21
C LEU A 184 16.32 3.05 -25.63
N PHE A 185 16.07 3.70 -26.76
CA PHE A 185 16.96 4.73 -27.30
C PHE A 185 16.22 6.06 -27.47
N ASP A 186 16.90 7.16 -27.17
CA ASP A 186 16.37 8.52 -27.28
C ASP A 186 16.40 9.05 -28.73
N GLY A 187 15.86 10.24 -28.96
CA GLY A 187 15.87 10.88 -30.29
C GLY A 187 17.26 11.11 -30.91
N GLY A 188 18.34 11.05 -30.11
CA GLY A 188 19.73 11.11 -30.54
C GLY A 188 20.37 9.74 -30.78
N GLY A 189 19.66 8.64 -30.51
CA GLY A 189 20.14 7.27 -30.61
C GLY A 189 20.96 6.80 -29.40
N ASN A 190 20.98 7.56 -28.31
CA ASN A 190 21.65 7.18 -27.06
C ASN A 190 20.75 6.25 -26.25
N LEU A 191 21.36 5.36 -25.47
CA LEU A 191 20.62 4.49 -24.54
C LEU A 191 19.94 5.36 -23.48
N LEU A 192 18.64 5.14 -23.27
CA LEU A 192 17.88 5.72 -22.17
C LEU A 192 18.17 4.91 -20.90
N PRO A 193 18.86 5.47 -19.89
CA PRO A 193 19.07 4.77 -18.63
C PRO A 193 17.75 4.71 -17.86
N LEU A 194 17.27 3.51 -17.56
CA LEU A 194 16.04 3.30 -16.80
C LEU A 194 16.37 3.17 -15.31
N ASN A 195 15.60 3.85 -14.46
CA ASN A 195 15.56 3.65 -13.02
C ASN A 195 14.26 2.92 -12.68
N ILE A 196 14.36 1.68 -12.20
CA ILE A 196 13.16 0.93 -11.86
C ILE A 196 12.70 1.41 -10.48
N GLU A 197 11.72 2.30 -10.45
CA GLU A 197 11.30 2.96 -9.22
C GLU A 197 10.24 2.20 -8.44
N HIS A 198 9.66 1.11 -8.98
CA HIS A 198 8.94 0.05 -8.23
C HIS A 198 8.38 -1.02 -9.21
N VAL A 199 8.29 -2.26 -8.71
CA VAL A 199 7.63 -3.40 -9.32
C VAL A 199 6.12 -3.23 -9.13
N THR A 200 5.33 -3.02 -10.19
CA THR A 200 3.89 -3.32 -10.09
C THR A 200 3.71 -4.80 -10.33
N GLN A 201 3.62 -5.59 -9.27
CA GLN A 201 2.92 -6.87 -9.36
C GLN A 201 1.44 -6.55 -9.59
N MET A 202 0.99 -6.49 -10.85
CA MET A 202 -0.42 -6.65 -11.16
C MET A 202 -0.64 -8.01 -11.80
N ALA A 203 -0.59 -9.07 -10.99
CA ALA A 203 -1.21 -10.36 -11.32
C ALA A 203 -1.37 -11.25 -10.08
N PHE A 204 -2.04 -10.76 -9.03
CA PHE A 204 -2.78 -11.69 -8.18
C PHE A 204 -4.24 -11.68 -8.61
N GLU A 205 -4.75 -12.86 -8.99
CA GLU A 205 -6.17 -13.07 -9.21
C GLU A 205 -6.89 -12.71 -7.91
N VAL A 206 -7.47 -11.52 -7.85
CA VAL A 206 -8.54 -11.24 -6.91
C VAL A 206 -9.56 -12.36 -7.11
N ASP A 207 -9.79 -13.20 -6.10
CA ASP A 207 -10.75 -14.29 -6.20
C ASP A 207 -12.17 -13.68 -6.31
N VAL A 208 -12.59 -13.41 -7.53
CA VAL A 208 -13.86 -12.76 -7.83
C VAL A 208 -15.03 -13.64 -7.36
N ALA A 209 -14.87 -14.96 -7.39
CA ALA A 209 -15.90 -15.89 -6.94
C ALA A 209 -16.10 -15.83 -5.42
N ARG A 210 -14.99 -15.77 -4.69
CA ARG A 210 -14.95 -15.52 -3.24
C ARG A 210 -15.68 -14.22 -2.89
N LEU A 211 -15.27 -13.10 -3.50
CA LEU A 211 -15.86 -11.78 -3.22
C LEU A 211 -17.37 -11.71 -3.48
N GLN A 212 -17.84 -12.30 -4.59
CA GLN A 212 -19.28 -12.34 -4.91
C GLN A 212 -20.10 -13.09 -3.86
N THR A 213 -19.56 -14.18 -3.33
CA THR A 213 -20.23 -15.01 -2.31
C THR A 213 -20.23 -14.32 -0.94
N GLU A 214 -19.15 -13.60 -0.63
CA GLU A 214 -18.91 -12.90 0.63
C GLU A 214 -19.51 -11.49 0.66
N GLY A 215 -20.16 -11.05 -0.43
CA GLY A 215 -20.80 -9.73 -0.54
C GLY A 215 -19.80 -8.58 -0.59
N ASN A 216 -18.55 -8.88 -0.91
CA ASN A 216 -17.50 -7.91 -1.13
C ASN A 216 -17.43 -7.52 -2.61
N SER A 217 -17.09 -6.26 -2.87
CA SER A 217 -16.84 -5.79 -4.24
C SER A 217 -15.37 -5.96 -4.60
N VAL A 218 -15.10 -6.29 -5.87
CA VAL A 218 -13.74 -6.31 -6.43
C VAL A 218 -13.13 -4.92 -6.24
N PRO A 219 -12.00 -4.79 -5.51
CA PRO A 219 -11.34 -3.50 -5.37
C PRO A 219 -10.94 -2.99 -6.74
N ARG A 220 -11.36 -1.77 -7.05
CA ARG A 220 -11.05 -1.12 -8.31
C ARG A 220 -10.97 0.38 -8.09
N VAL A 221 -10.04 1.01 -8.77
CA VAL A 221 -9.94 2.46 -8.79
C VAL A 221 -11.27 3.04 -9.31
N HIS A 222 -11.81 4.00 -8.58
CA HIS A 222 -13.05 4.66 -8.96
C HIS A 222 -12.93 6.16 -8.76
N ARG A 223 -13.23 6.91 -9.82
CA ARG A 223 -13.25 8.37 -9.81
C ARG A 223 -14.69 8.82 -9.95
N LEU A 224 -15.18 9.55 -8.96
CA LEU A 224 -16.47 10.22 -9.05
C LEU A 224 -16.36 11.38 -10.04
N THR A 225 -17.45 11.69 -10.74
CA THR A 225 -17.54 12.94 -11.49
C THR A 225 -17.57 14.13 -10.52
N PRO A 226 -17.18 15.34 -10.96
CA PRO A 226 -17.27 16.53 -10.11
C PRO A 226 -18.68 16.80 -9.56
N ALA A 227 -19.73 16.39 -10.28
CA ALA A 227 -21.11 16.53 -9.82
C ALA A 227 -21.45 15.56 -8.69
N GLU A 228 -21.06 14.28 -8.82
CA GLU A 228 -21.27 13.25 -7.79
C GLU A 228 -20.46 13.56 -6.51
N GLU A 229 -19.21 13.98 -6.64
CA GLU A 229 -18.38 14.36 -5.49
C GLU A 229 -18.97 15.60 -4.77
N LYS A 230 -19.43 16.59 -5.54
CA LYS A 230 -20.11 17.76 -4.96
C LYS A 230 -21.40 17.38 -4.22
N GLU A 231 -22.18 16.45 -4.76
CA GLU A 231 -23.40 15.96 -4.10
C GLU A 231 -23.05 15.20 -2.80
N LEU A 232 -22.04 14.33 -2.84
CA LEU A 232 -21.55 13.59 -1.67
C LEU A 232 -21.06 14.54 -0.55
N LEU A 233 -20.28 15.56 -0.91
CA LEU A 233 -19.70 16.51 0.06
C LEU A 233 -20.71 17.58 0.52
N ALA A 234 -21.87 17.71 -0.12
CA ALA A 234 -22.86 18.73 0.24
C ALA A 234 -23.43 18.53 1.66
N GLU A 235 -23.42 17.30 2.17
CA GLU A 235 -23.87 16.96 3.52
C GLU A 235 -22.75 17.00 4.58
N VAL A 236 -21.50 17.26 4.16
CA VAL A 236 -20.34 17.27 5.04
C VAL A 236 -20.01 18.70 5.45
N ALA A 237 -19.99 18.96 6.76
CA ALA A 237 -19.57 20.22 7.34
C ALA A 237 -18.31 20.01 8.19
N VAL A 238 -17.36 20.94 8.09
CA VAL A 238 -16.14 20.98 8.90
C VAL A 238 -16.03 22.33 9.61
N PRO A 239 -15.33 22.41 10.77
CA PRO A 239 -15.11 23.68 11.47
C PRO A 239 -14.35 24.71 10.62
N GLU A 240 -14.41 25.98 11.04
CA GLU A 240 -13.62 27.05 10.41
C GLU A 240 -12.12 26.71 10.44
N GLY A 241 -11.42 26.97 9.33
CA GLY A 241 -10.01 26.65 9.15
C GLY A 241 -9.73 25.26 8.55
N PHE A 242 -10.77 24.45 8.30
CA PHE A 242 -10.65 23.13 7.68
C PHE A 242 -11.20 23.11 6.26
N ALA A 243 -10.61 22.25 5.43
CA ALA A 243 -11.14 21.86 4.13
C ALA A 243 -11.38 20.35 4.14
N VAL A 244 -12.35 19.90 3.34
CA VAL A 244 -12.63 18.48 3.11
C VAL A 244 -12.46 18.17 1.64
N THR A 245 -11.74 17.09 1.35
CA THR A 245 -11.59 16.51 0.01
C THR A 245 -11.87 15.02 0.09
N LEU A 246 -12.27 14.42 -1.02
CA LEU A 246 -12.51 12.98 -1.10
C LEU A 246 -11.22 12.26 -1.51
N PHE A 247 -10.64 11.49 -0.58
CA PHE A 247 -9.47 10.65 -0.89
C PHE A 247 -9.85 9.39 -1.68
N ALA A 248 -10.87 8.65 -1.23
CA ALA A 248 -11.37 7.45 -1.89
C ALA A 248 -12.88 7.27 -1.63
N PRO A 249 -13.68 6.93 -2.65
CA PRO A 249 -15.10 6.64 -2.48
C PRO A 249 -15.34 5.21 -1.99
N TRP A 250 -16.59 4.89 -1.60
CA TRP A 250 -16.95 3.57 -1.06
C TRP A 250 -16.72 2.43 -2.06
N GLN A 251 -16.71 2.69 -3.37
CA GLN A 251 -16.37 1.70 -4.39
C GLN A 251 -14.92 1.19 -4.27
N MET A 252 -14.05 1.98 -3.64
CA MET A 252 -12.66 1.61 -3.35
C MET A 252 -12.54 1.02 -1.94
N ALA A 253 -13.07 1.72 -0.92
CA ALA A 253 -12.89 1.33 0.50
C ALA A 253 -13.91 0.31 1.05
N ASN A 254 -15.04 0.12 0.36
CA ASN A 254 -16.17 -0.74 0.66
C ASN A 254 -16.82 -0.54 2.04
N TYR A 255 -16.33 -1.19 3.10
CA TYR A 255 -16.92 -1.15 4.45
C TYR A 255 -15.92 -0.59 5.49
N PRO A 256 -15.41 0.65 5.32
CA PRO A 256 -14.32 1.17 6.13
C PRO A 256 -14.66 1.25 7.63
N THR A 257 -13.78 0.74 8.49
CA THR A 257 -13.92 0.78 9.96
C THR A 257 -12.76 1.49 10.65
N TYR A 258 -11.52 1.26 10.21
CA TYR A 258 -10.29 1.86 10.74
C TYR A 258 -9.33 2.21 9.60
N LEU A 259 -8.46 3.17 9.89
CA LEU A 259 -7.45 3.68 8.98
C LEU A 259 -6.09 3.71 9.67
N ALA A 260 -5.03 3.38 8.94
CA ALA A 260 -3.65 3.62 9.36
C ALA A 260 -2.86 4.18 8.17
N ALA A 261 -2.02 5.17 8.41
CA ALA A 261 -1.16 5.74 7.37
C ALA A 261 0.28 5.30 7.59
N ALA A 262 0.94 4.85 6.52
CA ALA A 262 2.38 4.68 6.51
C ALA A 262 3.09 6.01 6.23
N PRO A 263 4.38 6.17 6.59
CA PRO A 263 5.13 7.41 6.36
C PRO A 263 5.25 7.84 4.90
N ASN A 264 5.07 6.91 3.96
CA ASN A 264 5.07 7.18 2.52
C ASN A 264 3.73 7.71 1.99
N GLY A 265 2.71 7.84 2.84
CA GLY A 265 1.37 8.30 2.45
C GLY A 265 0.39 7.18 2.08
N ASP A 266 0.84 5.92 2.04
CA ASP A 266 -0.06 4.79 1.81
C ASP A 266 -1.06 4.68 2.97
N LEU A 267 -2.34 4.52 2.63
CA LEU A 267 -3.44 4.41 3.58
C LEU A 267 -3.96 2.98 3.61
N TYR A 268 -3.82 2.33 4.76
CA TYR A 268 -4.41 1.03 5.05
C TYR A 268 -5.81 1.23 5.60
N VAL A 269 -6.78 0.47 5.08
CA VAL A 269 -8.19 0.59 5.40
C VAL A 269 -8.74 -0.77 5.80
N SER A 270 -9.13 -0.92 7.06
CA SER A 270 -9.95 -2.04 7.49
C SER A 270 -11.32 -1.97 6.82
N SER A 271 -11.72 -3.00 6.08
CA SER A 271 -13.04 -3.12 5.46
C SER A 271 -13.78 -4.31 6.08
N ASP A 272 -14.77 -4.01 6.92
CA ASP A 272 -15.52 -5.02 7.69
C ASP A 272 -16.92 -5.28 7.10
N GLY A 273 -17.01 -6.31 6.24
CA GLY A 273 -18.29 -6.83 5.79
C GLY A 273 -19.08 -7.54 6.90
N ASN A 274 -18.41 -8.09 7.93
CA ASN A 274 -19.09 -8.84 8.99
C ASN A 274 -20.03 -7.95 9.82
N GLY A 275 -19.64 -6.70 10.05
CA GLY A 275 -20.46 -5.69 10.72
C GLY A 275 -21.59 -5.11 9.87
N SER A 276 -21.49 -5.18 8.53
CA SER A 276 -22.37 -4.46 7.61
C SER A 276 -23.40 -5.33 6.89
N ILE A 277 -23.01 -6.54 6.46
CA ILE A 277 -23.83 -7.41 5.59
C ILE A 277 -24.12 -8.78 6.21
N GLY A 278 -23.48 -9.13 7.32
CA GLY A 278 -23.80 -10.32 8.12
C GLY A 278 -22.57 -11.01 8.69
N ARG A 279 -22.75 -11.83 9.74
CA ARG A 279 -21.65 -12.43 10.53
C ARG A 279 -21.08 -13.72 9.95
N GLN A 280 -21.21 -13.94 8.65
CA GLN A 280 -20.63 -15.12 8.00
C GLN A 280 -19.12 -14.90 7.84
N PRO A 281 -18.32 -15.97 7.90
CA PRO A 281 -16.87 -15.87 7.67
C PRO A 281 -16.52 -15.29 6.31
N HIS A 282 -15.27 -14.87 6.18
CA HIS A 282 -14.60 -14.40 4.96
C HIS A 282 -15.14 -13.08 4.41
N ARG A 283 -15.67 -12.19 5.24
CA ARG A 283 -16.21 -10.90 4.77
C ARG A 283 -15.31 -9.72 5.07
N GLY A 284 -14.38 -9.85 6.00
CA GLY A 284 -13.43 -8.78 6.31
C GLY A 284 -12.19 -8.83 5.42
N ARG A 285 -11.61 -7.65 5.19
CA ARG A 285 -10.32 -7.48 4.52
C ARG A 285 -9.60 -6.22 4.99
N VAL A 286 -8.30 -6.11 4.74
CA VAL A 286 -7.58 -4.85 4.80
C VAL A 286 -7.18 -4.45 3.39
N LEU A 287 -7.51 -3.22 3.03
CA LEU A 287 -7.16 -2.62 1.74
C LEU A 287 -5.97 -1.68 1.90
N ARG A 288 -5.10 -1.59 0.90
CA ARG A 288 -4.11 -0.51 0.76
C ARG A 288 -4.57 0.43 -0.34
N LEU A 289 -4.62 1.72 -0.03
CA LEU A 289 -4.97 2.81 -0.95
C LEU A 289 -3.77 3.74 -1.08
N ARG A 290 -3.37 4.08 -2.29
CA ARG A 290 -2.20 4.93 -2.53
C ARG A 290 -2.53 6.08 -3.45
N ASP A 291 -2.01 7.25 -3.12
CA ASP A 291 -1.98 8.43 -3.98
C ASP A 291 -0.59 8.47 -4.64
N ILE A 292 -0.55 8.21 -5.95
CA ILE A 292 0.71 8.04 -6.69
C ILE A 292 1.13 9.38 -7.31
N ASP A 293 0.17 10.24 -7.66
CA ASP A 293 0.44 11.53 -8.28
C ASP A 293 0.41 12.72 -7.31
N ASN A 294 0.16 12.47 -6.02
CA ASN A 294 0.07 13.44 -4.93
C ASN A 294 -1.04 14.49 -5.14
N ASP A 295 -2.14 14.14 -5.83
CA ASP A 295 -3.30 15.03 -6.00
C ASP A 295 -4.27 15.03 -4.80
N GLY A 296 -3.98 14.22 -3.79
CA GLY A 296 -4.83 14.00 -2.62
C GLY A 296 -5.92 12.95 -2.84
N ARG A 297 -5.80 12.07 -3.84
CA ARG A 297 -6.74 10.98 -4.14
C ARG A 297 -6.02 9.65 -4.33
N ALA A 298 -6.69 8.56 -3.94
CA ALA A 298 -6.14 7.22 -4.12
C ALA A 298 -6.17 6.78 -5.59
N ASP A 299 -5.03 6.60 -6.25
CA ASP A 299 -4.85 6.04 -7.60
C ASP A 299 -4.71 4.52 -7.64
N GLU A 300 -4.44 3.90 -6.50
CA GLU A 300 -4.26 2.45 -6.38
C GLU A 300 -5.16 1.89 -5.28
N VAL A 301 -5.65 0.67 -5.48
CA VAL A 301 -6.30 -0.11 -4.42
C VAL A 301 -5.94 -1.59 -4.53
N THR A 302 -5.43 -2.15 -3.43
CA THR A 302 -4.99 -3.56 -3.35
C THR A 302 -5.57 -4.22 -2.10
N GLU A 303 -5.93 -5.50 -2.18
CA GLU A 303 -6.28 -6.29 -0.98
C GLU A 303 -5.00 -6.65 -0.21
N PHE A 304 -4.50 -5.73 0.61
CA PHE A 304 -3.33 -5.96 1.45
C PHE A 304 -3.44 -7.25 2.28
N ILE A 305 -4.63 -7.47 2.88
CA ILE A 305 -4.99 -8.74 3.51
C ILE A 305 -6.41 -9.11 3.03
N PRO A 306 -6.56 -10.08 2.11
CA PRO A 306 -7.83 -10.34 1.41
C PRO A 306 -8.91 -11.00 2.26
N ASP A 307 -8.52 -11.79 3.28
CA ASP A 307 -9.43 -12.62 4.06
C ASP A 307 -9.08 -12.54 5.55
N ILE A 308 -9.60 -11.50 6.21
CA ILE A 308 -9.40 -11.24 7.64
C ILE A 308 -10.68 -10.65 8.23
N ASP A 309 -11.45 -11.48 8.92
CA ASP A 309 -12.76 -11.09 9.42
C ASP A 309 -12.70 -10.05 10.54
N SER A 310 -13.67 -9.12 10.52
CA SER A 310 -13.83 -8.09 11.55
C SER A 310 -12.54 -7.30 11.89
N PRO A 311 -11.79 -6.76 10.90
CA PRO A 311 -10.61 -5.95 11.19
C PRO A 311 -11.08 -4.64 11.84
N ARG A 312 -10.75 -4.49 13.12
CA ARG A 312 -11.37 -3.53 14.06
C ARG A 312 -10.39 -2.66 14.80
N GLY A 313 -9.15 -2.64 14.35
CA GLY A 313 -8.12 -1.72 14.79
C GLY A 313 -6.88 -2.00 13.95
N ILE A 314 -6.27 -0.97 13.39
CA ILE A 314 -5.03 -1.10 12.63
C ILE A 314 -4.09 0.02 12.99
N VAL A 315 -2.80 -0.29 13.08
CA VAL A 315 -1.74 0.71 13.21
C VAL A 315 -0.53 0.25 12.41
N TRP A 316 0.04 1.17 11.63
CA TRP A 316 1.28 0.96 10.91
C TRP A 316 2.46 1.36 11.79
N ASP A 317 3.51 0.52 11.82
CA ASP A 317 4.78 0.88 12.44
C ASP A 317 5.93 0.22 11.68
N HIS A 318 6.95 1.00 11.36
CA HIS A 318 8.16 0.58 10.66
C HIS A 318 7.93 -0.20 9.34
N ASP A 319 7.82 -1.52 9.43
CA ASP A 319 7.76 -2.50 8.34
C ASP A 319 6.50 -3.38 8.38
N ARG A 320 5.56 -3.08 9.29
CA ARG A 320 4.40 -3.95 9.54
C ARG A 320 3.13 -3.19 9.84
N LEU A 321 2.03 -3.88 9.54
CA LEU A 321 0.70 -3.49 9.97
C LEU A 321 0.25 -4.39 11.12
N TYR A 322 -0.01 -3.79 12.28
CA TYR A 322 -0.68 -4.48 13.37
C TYR A 322 -2.19 -4.44 13.15
N VAL A 323 -2.85 -5.60 13.24
CA VAL A 323 -4.28 -5.72 12.99
C VAL A 323 -4.96 -6.43 14.16
N LEU A 324 -5.88 -5.72 14.81
CA LEU A 324 -6.87 -6.29 15.69
C LEU A 324 -8.01 -6.86 14.84
N HIS A 325 -8.13 -8.17 14.81
CA HIS A 325 -9.20 -8.90 14.14
C HIS A 325 -9.74 -9.96 15.13
N PRO A 326 -10.81 -9.65 15.87
CA PRO A 326 -11.31 -10.54 16.90
C PRO A 326 -11.50 -11.98 16.41
N PRO A 327 -10.99 -12.99 17.15
CA PRO A 327 -10.54 -12.89 18.54
C PRO A 327 -9.04 -12.60 18.73
N HIS A 328 -8.32 -12.13 17.72
CA HIS A 328 -6.85 -12.10 17.69
C HIS A 328 -6.26 -10.73 17.36
N ILE A 329 -4.97 -10.59 17.65
CA ILE A 329 -4.12 -9.52 17.13
C ILE A 329 -2.91 -10.15 16.46
N ASP A 330 -2.73 -9.82 15.18
CA ASP A 330 -1.60 -10.27 14.38
C ASP A 330 -0.81 -9.07 13.84
N ALA A 331 0.49 -9.24 13.64
CA ALA A 331 1.31 -8.34 12.82
C ALA A 331 1.49 -8.93 11.43
N PHE A 332 1.34 -8.10 10.40
CA PHE A 332 1.48 -8.47 8.99
C PHE A 332 2.64 -7.70 8.35
N VAL A 333 3.44 -8.40 7.55
CA VAL A 333 4.58 -7.82 6.83
C VAL A 333 4.40 -8.09 5.33
N ASP A 334 4.56 -7.01 4.57
CA ASP A 334 4.73 -6.98 3.12
C ASP A 334 6.23 -6.78 2.85
N ALA A 335 6.92 -7.90 2.62
CA ALA A 335 8.37 -8.00 2.56
C ALA A 335 8.93 -7.64 1.17
N ASP A 336 8.13 -7.81 0.11
CA ASP A 336 8.52 -7.46 -1.25
C ASP A 336 7.93 -6.11 -1.73
N HIS A 337 7.12 -5.48 -0.88
CA HIS A 337 6.50 -4.17 -1.06
C HIS A 337 5.51 -4.10 -2.23
N ASP A 338 4.91 -5.23 -2.58
CA ASP A 338 3.95 -5.33 -3.67
C ASP A 338 2.53 -4.86 -3.28
N GLY A 339 2.28 -4.62 -1.99
CA GLY A 339 1.00 -4.19 -1.47
C GLY A 339 0.10 -5.30 -0.96
N ILE A 340 0.62 -6.50 -0.78
CA ILE A 340 0.00 -7.65 -0.14
C ILE A 340 0.90 -8.07 1.02
N ALA A 341 0.33 -8.62 2.09
CA ALA A 341 1.13 -9.18 3.17
C ALA A 341 1.45 -10.67 2.91
N GLU A 342 2.74 -11.04 2.88
CA GLU A 342 3.16 -12.44 2.69
C GLU A 342 3.18 -13.22 4.00
N SER A 343 3.37 -12.52 5.12
CA SER A 343 3.59 -13.15 6.42
C SER A 343 2.79 -12.49 7.53
N SER A 344 2.41 -13.32 8.51
CA SER A 344 1.76 -12.87 9.72
C SER A 344 2.35 -13.54 10.96
N GLN A 345 2.33 -12.81 12.07
CA GLN A 345 2.69 -13.31 13.39
C GLN A 345 1.56 -13.03 14.38
N ARG A 346 1.09 -14.09 15.06
CA ARG A 346 0.18 -13.98 16.20
C ARG A 346 0.87 -13.29 17.37
N LEU A 347 0.33 -12.15 17.79
CA LEU A 347 0.82 -11.41 18.95
C LEU A 347 -0.02 -11.73 20.19
N ILE A 348 -1.35 -11.57 20.07
CA ILE A 348 -2.28 -11.87 21.14
C ILE A 348 -3.38 -12.80 20.62
N SER A 349 -3.57 -13.94 21.29
CA SER A 349 -4.72 -14.82 21.04
C SER A 349 -5.86 -14.51 22.00
N ASN A 350 -7.11 -14.78 21.59
CA ASN A 350 -8.31 -14.70 22.42
C ASN A 350 -8.52 -13.36 23.17
N ILE A 351 -8.17 -12.23 22.55
CA ILE A 351 -8.40 -10.88 23.10
C ILE A 351 -9.85 -10.40 22.94
N ALA A 352 -10.71 -11.22 22.34
CA ALA A 352 -12.16 -11.07 22.30
C ALA A 352 -12.79 -12.45 22.08
N PHE A 353 -14.12 -12.50 22.13
CA PHE A 353 -14.86 -13.66 21.64
C PHE A 353 -14.78 -13.76 20.11
N GLY A 354 -14.94 -14.97 19.59
CA GLY A 354 -15.08 -15.19 18.16
C GLY A 354 -16.33 -14.49 17.61
N PHE A 355 -16.29 -14.06 16.36
CA PHE A 355 -17.40 -13.36 15.71
C PHE A 355 -18.63 -14.26 15.49
N ASP A 356 -18.50 -15.59 15.60
CA ASP A 356 -19.57 -16.58 15.58
C ASP A 356 -20.29 -16.65 16.93
N GLU A 357 -19.53 -16.58 18.03
CA GLU A 357 -20.06 -16.57 19.39
C GLU A 357 -20.76 -15.25 19.71
N ARG A 358 -20.05 -14.12 19.52
CA ARG A 358 -20.56 -12.79 19.87
C ARG A 358 -20.41 -11.79 18.71
N PRO A 359 -21.45 -11.00 18.39
CA PRO A 359 -21.27 -9.87 17.49
C PRO A 359 -20.20 -8.95 18.05
N ALA A 360 -19.50 -8.20 17.20
CA ALA A 360 -18.46 -7.27 17.62
C ALA A 360 -18.98 -6.02 18.38
N ASP A 361 -20.22 -6.10 18.87
CA ASP A 361 -20.79 -5.14 19.80
C ASP A 361 -20.14 -5.34 21.17
N HIS A 362 -19.52 -4.26 21.69
CA HIS A 362 -18.89 -4.21 23.01
C HIS A 362 -17.75 -5.23 23.23
N THR A 363 -17.00 -5.54 22.17
CA THR A 363 -15.77 -6.35 22.23
C THR A 363 -14.54 -5.43 22.24
N THR A 364 -13.35 -5.99 22.06
CA THR A 364 -12.18 -5.17 21.76
C THR A 364 -12.30 -4.50 20.40
N ASN A 365 -11.93 -3.23 20.35
CA ASN A 365 -11.96 -2.35 19.19
C ASN A 365 -10.79 -1.37 19.31
N GLY A 366 -10.29 -0.87 18.19
CA GLY A 366 -9.21 0.10 18.14
C GLY A 366 -7.86 -0.48 18.53
N LEU A 367 -6.83 0.04 17.88
CA LEU A 367 -5.44 -0.26 18.20
C LEU A 367 -4.65 1.02 17.98
N GLU A 368 -3.91 1.45 19.00
CA GLU A 368 -3.14 2.70 18.96
C GLU A 368 -1.74 2.46 19.54
N MET A 369 -0.70 3.03 18.92
CA MET A 369 0.67 2.97 19.44
C MET A 369 0.93 4.19 20.32
N GLY A 370 1.28 3.97 21.59
CA GLY A 370 1.72 5.03 22.47
C GLY A 370 3.14 5.48 22.18
N VAL A 371 3.46 6.73 22.54
CA VAL A 371 4.82 7.29 22.44
C VAL A 371 5.85 6.55 23.31
N ASP A 372 5.38 5.72 24.25
CA ASP A 372 6.17 4.82 25.09
C ASP A 372 6.48 3.47 24.41
N GLY A 373 6.03 3.28 23.16
CA GLY A 373 6.25 2.08 22.36
C GLY A 373 5.40 0.88 22.77
N TRP A 374 4.25 1.11 23.41
CA TRP A 374 3.25 0.08 23.69
C TRP A 374 2.06 0.20 22.75
N LEU A 375 1.44 -0.93 22.43
CA LEU A 375 0.16 -1.00 21.72
C LEU A 375 -0.98 -1.02 22.73
N TYR A 376 -1.94 -0.12 22.56
CA TYR A 376 -3.13 0.04 23.40
C TYR A 376 -4.38 -0.41 22.65
N VAL A 377 -5.23 -1.18 23.33
CA VAL A 377 -6.45 -1.77 22.78
C VAL A 377 -7.64 -1.29 23.60
N ALA A 378 -8.63 -0.72 22.92
CA ALA A 378 -9.89 -0.36 23.56
C ALA A 378 -10.72 -1.64 23.77
N CYS A 379 -11.30 -1.80 24.96
CA CYS A 379 -12.00 -3.01 25.36
C CYS A 379 -13.41 -2.67 25.84
N GLY A 380 -14.44 -3.24 25.21
CA GLY A 380 -15.81 -3.17 25.70
C GLY A 380 -16.08 -4.09 26.90
N ASP A 381 -17.26 -3.95 27.49
CA ASP A 381 -17.66 -4.56 28.77
C ASP A 381 -17.74 -6.09 28.74
N PHE A 382 -17.93 -6.71 27.57
CA PHE A 382 -17.85 -8.16 27.46
C PHE A 382 -16.42 -8.68 27.57
N GLY A 383 -15.44 -7.85 27.18
CA GLY A 383 -14.03 -8.15 27.23
C GLY A 383 -13.67 -9.51 26.62
N PHE A 384 -12.89 -10.29 27.37
CA PHE A 384 -12.35 -11.57 26.94
C PHE A 384 -12.04 -12.48 28.14
N MET A 385 -11.99 -13.79 27.89
CA MET A 385 -11.84 -14.79 28.94
C MET A 385 -10.38 -15.22 29.18
N GLU A 386 -9.56 -15.29 28.14
CA GLU A 386 -8.20 -15.86 28.24
C GLU A 386 -7.29 -15.33 27.13
N ALA A 387 -7.10 -14.00 27.11
CA ALA A 387 -6.16 -13.40 26.17
C ALA A 387 -4.74 -13.86 26.49
N THR A 388 -3.97 -14.29 25.50
CA THR A 388 -2.63 -14.87 25.70
C THR A 388 -1.61 -14.16 24.81
N GLY A 389 -0.57 -13.59 25.43
CA GLY A 389 0.57 -12.99 24.73
C GLY A 389 1.63 -14.00 24.28
N THR A 390 2.61 -13.54 23.51
CA THR A 390 3.71 -14.38 22.97
C THR A 390 4.64 -14.92 24.06
N ASP A 391 4.69 -14.25 25.21
CA ASP A 391 5.42 -14.67 26.41
C ASP A 391 4.64 -15.67 27.28
N GLY A 392 3.44 -16.09 26.85
CA GLY A 392 2.57 -17.00 27.58
C GLY A 392 1.79 -16.33 28.72
N ARG A 393 1.90 -15.01 28.91
CA ARG A 393 1.09 -14.29 29.90
C ARG A 393 -0.37 -14.34 29.47
N THR A 394 -1.23 -14.77 30.38
CA THR A 394 -2.68 -14.80 30.19
C THR A 394 -3.36 -13.67 30.95
N LEU A 395 -4.47 -13.18 30.40
CA LEU A 395 -5.27 -12.13 30.99
C LEU A 395 -6.76 -12.43 30.78
N GLN A 396 -7.57 -12.01 31.74
CA GLN A 396 -9.02 -11.97 31.63
C GLN A 396 -9.49 -10.55 31.93
N MET A 397 -10.46 -10.06 31.17
CA MET A 397 -11.08 -8.76 31.43
C MET A 397 -12.59 -8.82 31.18
N ARG A 398 -13.36 -8.22 32.08
CA ARG A 398 -14.79 -7.93 31.94
C ARG A 398 -15.06 -6.58 32.58
N GLY A 399 -16.04 -5.84 32.05
CA GLY A 399 -16.34 -4.50 32.54
C GLY A 399 -15.59 -3.38 31.83
N GLY A 400 -14.85 -3.73 30.76
CA GLY A 400 -14.33 -2.83 29.72
C GLY A 400 -13.25 -1.86 30.20
N GLY A 401 -12.45 -1.31 29.30
CA GLY A 401 -11.35 -0.42 29.63
C GLY A 401 -10.27 -0.50 28.59
N VAL A 402 -9.02 -0.40 28.99
CA VAL A 402 -7.88 -0.45 28.07
C VAL A 402 -6.92 -1.52 28.51
N VAL A 403 -6.47 -2.32 27.55
CA VAL A 403 -5.34 -3.24 27.75
C VAL A 403 -4.19 -2.80 26.86
N ARG A 404 -2.97 -3.17 27.22
CA ARG A 404 -1.78 -2.89 26.41
C ARG A 404 -0.82 -4.05 26.37
N PHE A 405 0.01 -4.09 25.32
CA PHE A 405 1.04 -5.10 25.14
C PHE A 405 2.22 -4.51 24.33
N ARG A 406 3.35 -5.19 24.34
CA ARG A 406 4.54 -4.78 23.58
C ARG A 406 4.40 -5.12 22.10
N PRO A 407 5.10 -4.42 21.19
CA PRO A 407 5.08 -4.68 19.74
C PRO A 407 5.43 -6.13 19.33
N ASP A 408 6.09 -6.90 20.20
CA ASP A 408 6.42 -8.32 20.03
C ASP A 408 5.36 -9.30 20.61
N GLY A 409 4.26 -8.78 21.16
CA GLY A 409 3.18 -9.54 21.79
C GLY A 409 3.39 -9.85 23.27
N SER A 410 4.52 -9.45 23.87
CA SER A 410 4.81 -9.71 25.29
C SER A 410 4.18 -8.67 26.21
N GLY A 411 4.17 -8.97 27.52
CA GLY A 411 3.84 -7.98 28.54
C GLY A 411 2.37 -7.58 28.63
N LEU A 412 1.45 -8.39 28.07
CA LEU A 412 0.01 -8.12 28.07
C LEU A 412 -0.53 -7.75 29.47
N GLU A 413 -1.12 -6.56 29.61
CA GLU A 413 -1.63 -6.07 30.89
C GLU A 413 -2.86 -5.16 30.77
N ILE A 414 -3.63 -5.04 31.85
CA ILE A 414 -4.72 -4.07 31.98
C ILE A 414 -4.08 -2.71 32.25
N TYR A 415 -4.38 -1.75 31.40
CA TYR A 415 -4.01 -0.36 31.58
C TYR A 415 -5.08 0.38 32.38
N SER A 416 -6.37 0.17 32.11
CA SER A 416 -7.48 0.74 32.91
C SER A 416 -8.75 -0.11 32.77
N ASP A 417 -9.71 0.07 33.67
CA ASP A 417 -10.95 -0.72 33.74
C ASP A 417 -12.19 0.18 33.91
N GLY A 418 -13.37 -0.41 33.85
CA GLY A 418 -14.65 0.22 34.14
C GLY A 418 -15.26 1.08 33.03
N THR A 419 -15.01 0.77 31.76
CA THR A 419 -15.69 1.40 30.61
C THR A 419 -16.74 0.46 29.99
N ARG A 420 -17.67 0.97 29.16
CA ARG A 420 -18.71 0.12 28.56
C ARG A 420 -18.38 -0.35 27.15
N ASN A 421 -18.23 0.58 26.22
CA ASN A 421 -18.07 0.29 24.80
C ASN A 421 -17.29 1.43 24.13
N ILE A 422 -16.01 1.51 24.47
CA ILE A 422 -15.07 2.39 23.77
C ILE A 422 -14.63 1.73 22.46
N TYR A 423 -14.60 2.51 21.38
CA TYR A 423 -14.20 2.02 20.06
C TYR A 423 -12.72 2.29 19.78
N GLY A 424 -12.18 3.42 20.22
CA GLY A 424 -10.77 3.76 20.01
C GLY A 424 -10.24 4.66 21.12
N ILE A 425 -8.92 4.79 21.14
CA ILE A 425 -8.18 5.57 22.13
C ILE A 425 -7.36 6.59 21.36
N ALA A 426 -7.47 7.86 21.71
CA ALA A 426 -6.58 8.90 21.23
C ALA A 426 -5.43 9.07 22.23
N VAL A 427 -4.20 8.89 21.79
CA VAL A 427 -3.00 9.06 22.62
C VAL A 427 -2.35 10.42 22.33
N SER A 428 -2.12 11.22 23.36
CA SER A 428 -1.40 12.50 23.24
C SER A 428 0.12 12.27 23.18
N PRO A 429 0.90 13.24 22.67
CA PRO A 429 2.36 13.19 22.74
C PRO A 429 2.94 13.16 24.17
N MET A 430 2.13 13.46 25.19
CA MET A 430 2.48 13.38 26.60
C MET A 430 2.00 12.06 27.25
N LEU A 431 1.48 11.13 26.45
CA LEU A 431 0.89 9.86 26.86
C LEU A 431 -0.41 10.02 27.68
N ASP A 432 -1.16 11.09 27.46
CA ASP A 432 -2.54 11.19 27.95
C ASP A 432 -3.45 10.41 27.00
N LEU A 433 -4.26 9.49 27.54
CA LEU A 433 -5.17 8.69 26.72
C LEU A 433 -6.60 9.18 26.89
N PHE A 434 -7.32 9.34 25.78
CA PHE A 434 -8.72 9.75 25.77
C PHE A 434 -9.58 8.76 25.01
N ALA A 435 -10.76 8.46 25.53
CA ALA A 435 -11.71 7.58 24.85
C ALA A 435 -13.13 8.10 24.98
N ARG A 436 -13.89 7.94 23.90
CA ARG A 436 -15.34 8.16 23.86
C ARG A 436 -16.04 6.85 24.13
N ASP A 437 -16.89 6.82 25.14
CA ASP A 437 -17.64 5.63 25.56
C ASP A 437 -19.13 5.79 25.30
N ASN A 438 -19.75 4.80 24.66
CA ASN A 438 -21.18 4.74 24.45
C ASN A 438 -21.85 4.02 25.63
N THR A 439 -22.57 4.76 26.47
CA THR A 439 -23.23 4.23 27.67
C THR A 439 -24.74 4.34 27.68
N ASN A 440 -25.37 3.49 28.49
CA ASN A 440 -26.77 3.56 28.86
C ASN A 440 -26.90 3.41 30.38
N ASP A 441 -26.50 4.44 31.12
CA ASP A 441 -26.51 4.49 32.59
C ASP A 441 -27.94 4.57 33.19
N GLY A 442 -28.90 3.85 32.61
CA GLY A 442 -30.29 3.77 33.06
C GLY A 442 -31.16 4.98 32.70
N GLY A 443 -30.63 5.96 31.96
CA GLY A 443 -31.34 7.20 31.58
C GLY A 443 -31.44 7.47 30.08
N GLY A 444 -30.91 6.59 29.22
CA GLY A 444 -30.82 6.77 27.77
C GLY A 444 -29.40 6.60 27.24
N TRP A 445 -29.23 6.74 25.91
CA TRP A 445 -27.93 6.67 25.25
C TRP A 445 -27.12 7.94 25.54
N ASN A 446 -26.14 7.81 26.43
CA ASN A 446 -25.23 8.87 26.83
C ASN A 446 -23.83 8.61 26.25
N VAL A 447 -23.06 9.68 26.08
CA VAL A 447 -21.65 9.61 25.71
C VAL A 447 -20.81 10.08 26.89
N ARG A 448 -19.86 9.25 27.34
CA ARG A 448 -18.84 9.65 28.30
C ARG A 448 -17.53 9.93 27.57
N LEU A 449 -16.79 10.92 28.06
CA LEU A 449 -15.39 11.14 27.67
C LEU A 449 -14.52 10.70 28.85
N HIS A 450 -13.62 9.76 28.59
CA HIS A 450 -12.66 9.25 29.55
C HIS A 450 -11.30 9.91 29.32
N HIS A 451 -10.63 10.24 30.41
CA HIS A 451 -9.18 10.47 30.45
C HIS A 451 -8.59 9.29 31.23
N LEU A 452 -7.69 8.55 30.59
CA LEU A 452 -7.16 7.25 31.03
C LEU A 452 -5.68 7.45 31.37
N SER A 453 -5.31 7.48 32.65
CA SER A 453 -3.93 7.73 33.10
C SER A 453 -3.21 6.49 33.66
N GLY A 454 -3.88 5.33 33.66
CA GLY A 454 -3.36 4.04 34.12
C GLY A 454 -3.86 3.64 35.50
N LEU A 455 -4.34 2.40 35.61
CA LEU A 455 -4.86 1.71 36.79
C LEU A 455 -6.16 2.29 37.37
N GLU A 456 -6.87 3.14 36.62
CA GLU A 456 -8.18 3.64 37.06
C GLU A 456 -9.31 2.63 36.84
N ASP A 457 -10.40 2.83 37.59
CA ASP A 457 -11.71 2.24 37.37
C ASP A 457 -12.71 3.36 37.04
N HIS A 458 -13.27 3.31 35.84
CA HIS A 458 -14.22 4.30 35.32
C HIS A 458 -15.70 4.03 35.66
N GLY A 459 -15.97 3.00 36.47
CA GLY A 459 -17.21 2.83 37.22
C GLY A 459 -18.32 2.01 36.55
N TYR A 460 -18.18 1.60 35.29
CA TYR A 460 -19.10 0.66 34.63
C TYR A 460 -18.64 -0.80 34.87
N PRO A 461 -19.49 -1.85 34.90
CA PRO A 461 -20.95 -1.90 34.78
C PRO A 461 -21.73 -1.75 36.09
N ARG A 462 -21.07 -1.32 37.18
CA ARG A 462 -21.51 -1.53 38.58
C ARG A 462 -23.02 -1.51 38.86
#